data_AF-F0B9I7-F1
#
_entry.id   AF-F0B9I7-F1
#
_cell.length_a   1.000
_cell.length_b   1.000
_cell.length_c   1.000
_cell.angle_alpha   90.00
_cell.angle_beta   90.00
_cell.angle_gamma   90.00
#
_symmetry.space_group_name_H-M   'P 1'
#
loop_
_entity.id
_entity.type
_entity.pdbx_description
1 polymer ?
#
loop_
_entity_poly.entity_id
_entity_poly.type
_entity_poly.pdbx_seq_one_letter_code
_entity_poly.pdbx_strand_id
1 'polypeptide(L)'
;MPTPPAVPERCLSVGPYTSRSEADAALARVRGQASRTSVREDKDAGVSTFRVMLPNVGDRAAAQALVKRIAAAGIGDYYVIAQGEDNTVALGQYQSRERAERRQASLVSAGFPAQLVPSGNGQSRWWIDVRSTAAAAAVQSAAGATRQRSLDCSALR
;
A
#
# COMPACT_ATOMS: atom_id res chain seq x y z
N MET A 1 -38.70 22.89 24.82
CA MET A 1 -37.28 22.86 25.27
C MET A 1 -36.40 22.93 24.03
N PRO A 2 -35.36 23.78 23.99
CA PRO A 2 -34.43 23.78 22.86
C PRO A 2 -33.59 22.49 22.90
N THR A 3 -33.55 21.77 21.79
CA THR A 3 -32.71 20.59 21.58
C THR A 3 -31.25 21.00 21.76
N PRO A 4 -30.46 20.32 22.62
CA PRO A 4 -29.04 20.64 22.76
C PRO A 4 -28.35 20.50 21.40
N PRO A 5 -27.44 21.41 21.02
CA PRO A 5 -26.75 21.33 19.75
C PRO A 5 -25.99 20.00 19.69
N ALA A 6 -26.27 19.20 18.66
CA ALA A 6 -25.57 17.95 18.42
C ALA A 6 -24.08 18.26 18.25
N VAL A 7 -23.25 17.69 19.12
CA VAL A 7 -21.80 17.81 19.00
C VAL A 7 -21.42 17.21 17.64
N PRO A 8 -20.73 17.94 16.75
CA PRO A 8 -20.44 17.43 15.42
C PRO A 8 -19.57 16.19 15.54
N GLU A 9 -20.07 15.06 15.04
CA GLU A 9 -19.28 13.84 14.92
C GLU A 9 -18.11 14.10 13.96
N ARG A 10 -16.90 13.81 14.43
CA ARG A 10 -15.68 13.94 13.64
C ARG A 10 -15.21 12.55 13.23
N CYS A 11 -14.72 12.45 12.02
CA CYS A 11 -14.08 11.25 11.53
C CYS A 11 -12.59 11.49 11.36
N LEU A 12 -11.80 10.58 11.90
CA LEU A 12 -10.35 10.69 11.91
C LEU A 12 -9.72 9.32 11.77
N SER A 13 -8.62 9.27 11.01
CA SER A 13 -7.73 8.13 10.89
C SER A 13 -6.56 8.33 11.84
N VAL A 14 -6.31 7.37 12.73
CA VAL A 14 -5.19 7.37 13.67
C VAL A 14 -4.27 6.19 13.37
N GLY A 15 -2.97 6.43 13.34
CA GLY A 15 -1.94 5.45 12.96
C GLY A 15 -0.59 6.14 12.77
N PRO A 16 0.32 5.61 11.92
CA PRO A 16 0.38 4.24 11.40
C PRO A 16 0.94 3.26 12.45
N TYR A 17 0.25 2.15 12.70
CA TYR A 17 0.74 1.04 13.53
C TYR A 17 1.59 0.07 12.72
N THR A 18 2.56 -0.56 13.36
CA THR A 18 3.50 -1.48 12.70
C THR A 18 2.95 -2.89 12.54
N SER A 19 1.95 -3.25 13.36
CA SER A 19 1.29 -4.55 13.33
C SER A 19 -0.21 -4.43 13.53
N ARG A 20 -0.95 -5.46 13.11
CA ARG A 20 -2.39 -5.56 13.33
C ARG A 20 -2.73 -5.56 14.83
N SER A 21 -1.95 -6.28 15.64
CA SER A 21 -2.18 -6.39 17.08
C SER A 21 -2.06 -5.04 17.79
N GLU A 22 -1.12 -4.18 17.38
CA GLU A 22 -1.02 -2.80 17.89
C GLU A 22 -2.25 -1.96 17.52
N ALA A 23 -2.74 -2.09 16.28
CA ALA A 23 -3.95 -1.41 15.84
C ALA A 23 -5.20 -1.92 16.59
N ASP A 24 -5.34 -3.22 16.80
CA ASP A 24 -6.46 -3.78 17.55
C ASP A 24 -6.43 -3.36 19.04
N ALA A 25 -5.24 -3.28 19.66
CA ALA A 25 -5.09 -2.78 21.01
C ALA A 25 -5.45 -1.29 21.12
N ALA A 26 -4.99 -0.47 20.17
CA ALA A 26 -5.35 0.95 20.11
C ALA A 26 -6.86 1.14 19.85
N LEU A 27 -7.46 0.31 19.00
CA LEU A 27 -8.89 0.29 18.74
C LEU A 27 -9.68 0.04 20.02
N ALA A 28 -9.26 -0.91 20.85
CA ALA A 28 -9.89 -1.20 22.13
C ALA A 28 -9.87 0.00 23.08
N ARG A 29 -8.79 0.80 23.06
CA ARG A 29 -8.66 2.03 23.87
C ARG A 29 -9.61 3.14 23.42
N VAL A 30 -9.82 3.31 22.11
CA VAL A 30 -10.69 4.39 21.57
C VAL A 30 -12.16 4.01 21.45
N ARG A 31 -12.50 2.71 21.51
CA ARG A 31 -13.88 2.21 21.38
C ARG A 31 -14.87 2.86 22.33
N GLY A 32 -14.47 3.15 23.57
CA GLY A 32 -15.33 3.82 24.56
C GLY A 32 -15.65 5.28 24.25
N GLN A 33 -14.91 5.90 23.32
CA GLN A 33 -15.07 7.30 22.93
C GLN A 33 -15.58 7.43 21.48
N ALA A 34 -15.79 6.32 20.78
CA ALA A 34 -16.10 6.29 19.36
C ALA A 34 -17.47 5.64 19.10
N SER A 35 -18.31 6.32 18.33
CA SER A 35 -19.58 5.76 17.83
C SER A 35 -19.33 4.65 16.80
N ARG A 36 -18.23 4.75 16.03
CA ARG A 36 -17.87 3.76 15.01
C ARG A 36 -16.37 3.69 14.81
N THR A 37 -15.88 2.49 14.54
CA THR A 37 -14.46 2.26 14.28
C THR A 37 -14.25 1.25 13.17
N SER A 38 -13.18 1.40 12.40
CA SER A 38 -12.75 0.48 11.36
C SER A 38 -11.24 0.38 11.35
N VAL A 39 -10.70 -0.83 11.16
CA VAL A 39 -9.26 -1.04 11.02
C VAL A 39 -8.95 -1.25 9.55
N ARG A 40 -7.99 -0.48 9.04
CA ARG A 40 -7.58 -0.50 7.65
C ARG A 40 -6.10 -0.84 7.53
N GLU A 41 -5.80 -1.85 6.74
CA GLU A 41 -4.44 -2.15 6.34
C GLU A 41 -4.06 -1.28 5.13
N ASP A 42 -3.03 -0.48 5.30
CA ASP A 42 -2.37 0.23 4.22
C ASP A 42 -1.12 -0.58 3.82
N LYS A 43 -1.33 -1.51 2.88
CA LYS A 43 -0.30 -2.40 2.32
C LYS A 43 0.77 -1.63 1.55
N ASP A 44 0.44 -0.43 1.09
CA ASP A 44 1.32 0.40 0.26
C ASP A 44 2.05 1.47 1.09
N ALA A 45 1.71 1.67 2.37
CA ALA A 45 2.35 2.68 3.23
C ALA A 45 3.86 2.49 3.44
N GLY A 46 4.35 1.26 3.27
CA GLY A 46 5.78 0.92 3.30
C GLY A 46 6.43 0.82 1.91
N VAL A 47 5.66 1.02 0.83
CA VAL A 47 6.13 0.88 -0.53
C VAL A 47 6.63 2.23 -1.03
N SER A 48 7.95 2.36 -1.16
CA SER A 48 8.57 3.57 -1.70
C SER A 48 8.64 3.55 -3.23
N THR A 49 8.63 2.37 -3.85
CA THR A 49 8.68 2.19 -5.31
C THR A 49 8.02 0.87 -5.72
N PHE A 50 7.63 0.72 -6.97
CA PHE A 50 7.08 -0.50 -7.58
C PHE A 50 8.01 -0.96 -8.68
N ARG A 51 8.52 -2.18 -8.59
CA ARG A 51 9.39 -2.77 -9.60
C ARG A 51 8.56 -3.70 -10.48
N VAL A 52 8.78 -3.65 -11.78
CA VAL A 52 8.21 -4.62 -12.71
C VAL A 52 9.32 -5.60 -13.07
N MET A 53 9.12 -6.89 -12.84
CA MET A 53 10.15 -7.91 -12.99
C MET A 53 9.57 -9.16 -13.66
N LEU A 54 10.39 -9.89 -14.41
CA LEU A 54 10.05 -11.20 -14.95
C LEU A 54 10.89 -12.24 -14.19
N PRO A 55 10.32 -12.93 -13.20
CA PRO A 55 11.02 -14.01 -12.51
C PRO A 55 11.07 -15.25 -13.39
N ASN A 56 12.05 -16.12 -13.12
CA ASN A 56 12.18 -17.46 -13.69
C ASN A 56 12.06 -17.47 -15.21
N VAL A 57 12.89 -16.67 -15.89
CA VAL A 57 12.92 -16.62 -17.36
C VAL A 57 13.52 -17.89 -17.99
N GLY A 58 13.79 -18.91 -17.17
CA GLY A 58 14.44 -20.15 -17.58
C GLY A 58 15.93 -19.96 -17.84
N ASP A 59 16.44 -20.76 -18.77
CA ASP A 59 17.85 -20.80 -19.12
C ASP A 59 18.34 -19.49 -19.77
N ARG A 60 19.65 -19.40 -19.95
CA ARG A 60 20.30 -18.22 -20.53
C ARG A 60 19.82 -17.89 -21.95
N ALA A 61 19.42 -18.89 -22.74
CA ALA A 61 18.96 -18.68 -24.10
C ALA A 61 17.54 -18.07 -24.12
N ALA A 62 16.64 -18.56 -23.26
CA ALA A 62 15.32 -18.00 -23.04
C ALA A 62 15.39 -16.57 -22.50
N ALA A 63 16.28 -16.30 -21.54
CA ALA A 63 16.52 -14.95 -21.04
C ALA A 63 17.01 -14.00 -22.14
N GLN A 64 17.93 -14.43 -23.02
CA GLN A 64 18.39 -13.62 -24.15
C GLN A 64 17.30 -13.36 -25.19
N ALA A 65 16.46 -14.35 -25.50
CA ALA A 65 15.33 -14.18 -26.40
C ALA A 65 14.32 -13.17 -25.83
N LEU A 66 14.06 -13.24 -24.52
CA LEU A 66 13.21 -12.28 -23.82
C LEU A 66 13.78 -10.86 -23.91
N VAL A 67 15.07 -10.70 -23.60
CA VAL A 67 15.79 -9.42 -23.68
C VAL A 67 15.68 -8.80 -25.07
N LYS A 68 15.86 -9.59 -26.14
CA LYS A 68 15.68 -9.10 -27.52
C LYS A 68 14.27 -8.60 -27.77
N ARG A 69 13.25 -9.31 -27.27
CA ARG A 69 11.84 -8.88 -27.42
C ARG A 69 11.54 -7.61 -26.60
N ILE A 70 12.12 -7.47 -25.41
CA ILE A 70 12.00 -6.28 -24.56
C ILE A 70 12.63 -5.06 -25.24
N ALA A 71 13.83 -5.23 -25.80
CA ALA A 71 14.51 -4.18 -26.56
C ALA A 71 13.70 -3.78 -27.82
N ALA A 72 13.14 -4.77 -28.54
CA ALA A 72 12.26 -4.52 -29.69
C ALA A 72 10.96 -3.78 -29.32
N ALA A 73 10.48 -3.94 -28.08
CA ALA A 73 9.34 -3.19 -27.54
C ALA A 73 9.72 -1.77 -27.07
N GLY A 74 10.96 -1.32 -27.29
CA GLY A 74 11.44 0.02 -26.91
C GLY A 74 11.67 0.18 -25.41
N ILE A 75 11.87 -0.91 -24.68
CA ILE A 75 12.10 -0.90 -23.23
C ILE A 75 13.61 -0.97 -23.01
N GLY A 76 14.25 0.18 -22.81
CA GLY A 76 15.71 0.27 -22.65
C GLY A 76 16.22 0.04 -21.22
N ASP A 77 15.37 0.27 -20.22
CA ASP A 77 15.78 0.27 -18.80
C ASP A 77 15.51 -1.09 -18.13
N TYR A 78 16.20 -2.13 -18.61
CA TYR A 78 16.13 -3.47 -18.01
C TYR A 78 17.46 -3.94 -17.42
N TYR A 79 17.37 -4.70 -16.33
CA TYR A 79 18.50 -5.33 -15.66
C TYR A 79 18.25 -6.83 -15.52
N VAL A 80 19.17 -7.64 -16.02
CA VAL A 80 19.16 -9.09 -15.81
C VAL A 80 19.86 -9.41 -14.50
N ILE A 81 19.15 -10.03 -13.57
CA ILE A 81 19.65 -10.53 -12.31
C ILE A 81 19.74 -12.05 -12.45
N ALA A 82 20.97 -12.58 -12.51
CA ALA A 82 21.21 -14.01 -12.47
C ALA A 82 21.07 -14.49 -11.01
N GLN A 83 20.19 -15.46 -10.77
CA GLN A 83 19.99 -16.12 -9.47
C GLN A 83 20.21 -17.62 -9.64
N GLY A 84 21.47 -18.06 -9.61
CA GLY A 84 21.82 -19.46 -9.82
C GLY A 84 21.50 -19.92 -11.24
N GLU A 85 20.66 -20.96 -11.38
CA GLU A 85 20.19 -21.48 -12.67
C GLU A 85 19.02 -20.67 -13.25
N ASP A 86 18.32 -19.90 -12.41
CA ASP A 86 17.20 -19.06 -12.81
C ASP A 86 17.64 -17.62 -13.09
N ASN A 87 17.11 -17.07 -14.18
CA ASN A 87 17.30 -15.67 -14.52
C ASN A 87 16.06 -14.87 -14.15
N THR A 88 16.24 -13.68 -13.61
CA THR A 88 15.17 -12.71 -13.38
C THR A 88 15.49 -11.43 -14.14
N VAL A 89 14.54 -10.88 -14.88
CA VAL A 89 14.74 -9.61 -15.62
C VAL A 89 13.90 -8.51 -14.98
N ALA A 90 14.55 -7.54 -14.34
CA ALA A 90 13.91 -6.31 -13.89
C ALA A 90 13.72 -5.38 -15.10
N LEU A 91 12.50 -4.85 -15.28
CA LEU A 91 12.10 -4.02 -16.43
C LEU A 91 11.85 -2.54 -16.09
N GLY A 92 12.14 -2.16 -14.85
CA GLY A 92 12.03 -0.79 -14.39
C GLY A 92 11.44 -0.68 -12.99
N GLN A 93 11.65 0.51 -12.42
CA GLN A 93 11.13 0.90 -11.12
C GLN A 93 10.29 2.17 -11.30
N TYR A 94 9.12 2.20 -10.67
CA TYR A 94 8.14 3.26 -10.76
C TYR A 94 7.79 3.76 -9.37
N GLN A 95 7.63 5.07 -9.20
CA GLN A 95 7.17 5.64 -7.92
C GLN A 95 5.64 5.54 -7.76
N SER A 96 4.91 5.33 -8.86
CA SER A 96 3.45 5.22 -8.88
C SER A 96 3.01 3.80 -9.19
N ARG A 97 2.13 3.27 -8.34
CA ARG A 97 1.50 1.96 -8.51
C ARG A 97 0.77 1.86 -9.84
N GLU A 98 -0.07 2.84 -10.15
CA GLU A 98 -0.86 2.88 -11.39
C GLU A 98 0.03 2.85 -12.64
N ARG A 99 1.18 3.56 -12.61
CA ARG A 99 2.15 3.51 -13.73
C ARG A 99 2.78 2.12 -13.86
N ALA A 100 3.14 1.51 -12.73
CA ALA A 100 3.72 0.17 -12.71
C ALA A 100 2.73 -0.91 -13.17
N GLU A 101 1.48 -0.85 -12.71
CA GLU A 101 0.40 -1.77 -13.09
C GLU A 101 0.07 -1.66 -14.57
N ARG A 102 -0.06 -0.44 -15.12
CA ARG A 102 -0.25 -0.26 -16.57
C ARG A 102 0.89 -0.88 -17.37
N ARG A 103 2.13 -0.71 -16.92
CA ARG A 103 3.30 -1.30 -17.58
C ARG A 103 3.26 -2.83 -17.51
N GLN A 104 3.00 -3.37 -16.32
CA GLN A 104 2.88 -4.81 -16.09
C GLN A 104 1.76 -5.42 -16.95
N ALA A 105 0.58 -4.80 -17.00
CA ALA A 105 -0.53 -5.24 -17.85
C ALA A 105 -0.16 -5.20 -19.34
N SER A 106 0.53 -4.15 -19.79
CA SER A 106 0.99 -4.03 -21.19
C SER A 106 1.96 -5.16 -21.54
N LEU A 107 2.89 -5.48 -20.64
CA LEU A 107 3.84 -6.59 -20.82
C LEU A 107 3.15 -7.96 -20.82
N VAL A 108 2.24 -8.20 -19.88
CA VAL A 108 1.43 -9.43 -19.85
C VAL A 108 0.62 -9.59 -21.13
N SER A 109 0.01 -8.51 -21.63
CA SER A 109 -0.72 -8.54 -22.90
C SER A 109 0.18 -8.82 -24.12
N ALA A 110 1.46 -8.42 -24.04
CA ALA A 110 2.47 -8.73 -25.06
C ALA A 110 3.11 -10.13 -24.87
N GLY A 111 2.60 -10.93 -23.94
CA GLY A 111 3.04 -12.31 -23.70
C GLY A 111 4.28 -12.44 -22.83
N PHE A 112 4.57 -11.46 -21.98
CA PHE A 112 5.64 -11.49 -21.00
C PHE A 112 5.06 -11.73 -19.60
N PRO A 113 5.50 -12.73 -18.83
CA PRO A 113 5.01 -12.99 -17.47
C PRO A 113 5.53 -11.96 -16.45
N ALA A 114 5.27 -10.68 -16.69
CA ALA A 114 5.70 -9.59 -15.83
C ALA A 114 4.91 -9.58 -14.51
N GLN A 115 5.66 -9.50 -13.42
CA GLN A 115 5.17 -9.37 -12.07
C GLN A 115 5.47 -7.99 -11.53
N LEU A 116 4.51 -7.44 -10.79
CA LEU A 116 4.66 -6.19 -10.07
C LEU A 116 5.09 -6.50 -8.63
N VAL A 117 6.30 -6.07 -8.29
CA VAL A 117 6.92 -6.26 -6.98
C VAL A 117 6.97 -4.91 -6.28
N PRO A 118 6.12 -4.66 -5.28
CA PRO A 118 6.25 -3.49 -4.43
C PRO A 118 7.62 -3.55 -3.71
N SER A 119 8.36 -2.45 -3.74
CA SER A 119 9.71 -2.34 -3.24
C SER A 119 9.82 -1.15 -2.29
N GLY A 120 10.16 -1.44 -1.05
CA GLY A 120 10.29 -0.51 0.07
C GLY A 120 10.61 -1.29 1.33
N ASN A 121 10.39 -0.73 2.51
CA ASN A 121 10.57 -1.50 3.74
C ASN A 121 9.54 -2.65 3.89
N GLY A 122 8.54 -2.70 2.99
CA GLY A 122 7.57 -3.80 2.89
C GLY A 122 6.66 -3.90 4.12
N GLN A 123 6.70 -2.91 5.01
CA GLN A 123 5.93 -2.92 6.23
C GLN A 123 4.55 -2.34 5.93
N SER A 124 3.55 -3.21 5.79
CA SER A 124 2.15 -2.81 5.87
C SER A 124 1.96 -1.94 7.12
N ARG A 125 1.29 -0.81 6.96
CA ARG A 125 0.93 0.05 8.09
C ARG A 125 -0.55 -0.07 8.36
N TRP A 126 -0.91 -0.14 9.61
CA TRP A 126 -2.30 -0.23 10.03
C TRP A 126 -2.79 1.14 10.47
N TRP A 127 -4.00 1.49 10.06
CA TRP A 127 -4.68 2.72 10.44
C TRP A 127 -6.04 2.36 11.03
N ILE A 128 -6.51 3.17 11.96
CA ILE A 128 -7.80 3.01 12.59
C ILE A 128 -8.62 4.23 12.24
N ASP A 129 -9.72 4.02 11.53
CA ASP A 129 -10.67 5.06 11.18
C ASP A 129 -11.74 5.09 12.27
N VAL A 130 -11.91 6.25 12.91
CA VAL A 130 -12.72 6.45 14.11
C VAL A 130 -13.72 7.56 13.85
N ARG A 131 -14.99 7.32 14.15
CA ARG A 131 -16.04 8.34 14.27
C ARG A 131 -16.30 8.62 15.73
N SER A 132 -16.07 9.86 16.17
CA SER A 132 -16.18 10.27 17.56
C SER A 132 -16.62 11.73 17.68
N THR A 133 -17.36 12.06 18.72
CA THR A 133 -17.66 13.46 19.10
C THR A 133 -16.50 14.09 19.90
N ALA A 134 -15.52 13.29 20.32
CA ALA A 134 -14.34 13.75 21.05
C ALA A 134 -13.42 14.61 20.16
N ALA A 135 -12.53 15.37 20.80
CA ALA A 135 -11.49 16.11 20.10
C ALA A 135 -10.50 15.15 19.43
N ALA A 136 -10.03 15.48 18.22
CA ALA A 136 -9.09 14.63 17.47
C ALA A 136 -7.83 14.31 18.28
N ALA A 137 -7.28 15.31 18.99
CA ALA A 137 -6.13 15.13 19.87
C ALA A 137 -6.39 14.11 21.00
N ALA A 138 -7.58 14.11 21.60
CA ALA A 138 -7.92 13.15 22.67
C ALA A 138 -7.95 11.71 22.13
N VAL A 139 -8.52 11.52 20.94
CA VAL A 139 -8.54 10.21 20.27
C VAL A 139 -7.13 9.80 19.86
N GLN A 140 -6.30 10.70 19.34
CA GLN A 140 -4.90 10.40 19.00
C GLN A 140 -4.10 9.95 20.23
N SER A 141 -4.24 10.66 21.35
CA SER A 141 -3.59 10.32 22.62
C SER A 141 -4.07 8.97 23.16
N ALA A 142 -5.38 8.72 23.17
CA ALA A 142 -5.94 7.43 23.62
C ALA A 142 -5.53 6.26 22.71
N ALA A 143 -5.44 6.50 21.40
CA ALA A 143 -4.98 5.52 20.43
C ALA A 143 -3.47 5.26 20.51
N GLY A 144 -2.69 6.18 21.11
CA GLY A 144 -1.23 6.15 21.09
C GLY A 144 -0.65 6.33 19.68
N ALA A 145 -1.36 7.05 18.82
CA ALA A 145 -1.00 7.18 17.41
C ALA A 145 0.04 8.29 17.19
N THR A 146 1.06 7.99 16.37
CA THR A 146 2.09 8.96 15.99
C THR A 146 1.59 10.03 15.02
N ARG A 147 0.58 9.69 14.21
CA ARG A 147 -0.10 10.60 13.28
C ARG A 147 -1.62 10.47 13.40
N GLN A 148 -2.30 11.56 13.09
CA GLN A 148 -3.73 11.60 12.84
C GLN A 148 -4.02 12.29 11.51
N ARG A 149 -5.10 11.89 10.85
CA ARG A 149 -5.61 12.52 9.64
C ARG A 149 -7.12 12.69 9.77
N SER A 150 -7.63 13.89 9.55
CA SER A 150 -9.08 14.10 9.41
C SER A 150 -9.60 13.34 8.19
N LEU A 151 -10.73 12.66 8.35
CA LEU A 151 -11.42 11.94 7.29
C LEU A 151 -12.83 12.49 7.11
N ASP A 152 -13.34 12.39 5.89
CA ASP A 152 -14.76 12.60 5.64
C ASP A 152 -15.58 11.49 6.28
N CYS A 153 -16.59 11.85 7.07
CA CYS A 153 -17.44 10.85 7.71
C CYS A 153 -18.23 10.00 6.74
N SER A 154 -18.41 10.43 5.50
CA SER A 154 -19.00 9.64 4.41
C SER A 154 -18.16 8.41 4.06
N ALA A 155 -16.84 8.44 4.26
CA ALA A 155 -15.95 7.30 3.99
C ALA A 155 -16.07 6.17 5.02
N LEU A 156 -16.63 6.47 6.20
CA LEU A 156 -16.83 5.56 7.34
C LEU A 156 -18.28 5.03 7.42
N ARG A 157 -19.03 5.11 6.31
CA ARG A 157 -20.48 4.81 6.26
C ARG A 157 -20.79 3.33 6.42
#